data_AF-A0A840NLR4-F1
#
_entry.id   AF-A0A840NLR4-F1
#
_cell.length_a   1.000
_cell.length_b   1.000
_cell.length_c   1.000
_cell.angle_alpha   90.00
_cell.angle_beta   90.00
_cell.angle_gamma   90.00
#
_symmetry.space_group_name_H-M   'P 1'
#
loop_
_entity.id
_entity.type
_entity.pdbx_description
1 polymer ?
#
loop_
_entity_poly.entity_id
_entity_poly.type
_entity_poly.pdbx_seq_one_letter_code
_entity_poly.pdbx_strand_id
1 'polypeptide(L)'
;MQWDIHPEQVRGVLGRTASTAAEFDGHVESMLSEMEGAAGQATSGIISEALAGFAEATGRDLRFVYSRVESAIGGATTAVNAYLQGDHEMVLNAQRGVANAPDPRAQMPGGHR
;
A
#
# COMPACT_ATOMS: atom_id res chain seq x y z
N MET A 1 6.92 19.33 -14.37
CA MET A 1 6.14 18.97 -13.17
C MET A 1 7.09 18.26 -12.23
N GLN A 2 7.39 18.82 -11.07
CA GLN A 2 8.15 18.14 -10.02
C GLN A 2 7.12 17.51 -9.08
N TRP A 3 7.17 16.18 -8.92
CA TRP A 3 6.35 15.50 -7.94
C TRP A 3 6.95 15.79 -6.56
N ASP A 4 6.20 16.49 -5.72
CA ASP A 4 6.53 16.76 -4.32
C ASP A 4 5.74 15.80 -3.46
N ILE A 5 6.32 14.64 -3.17
CA ILE A 5 5.74 13.64 -2.27
C ILE A 5 6.54 13.64 -0.98
N HIS A 6 5.83 13.53 0.15
CA HIS A 6 6.39 13.39 1.49
C HIS A 6 6.36 11.92 1.92
N PRO A 7 7.43 11.13 1.71
CA PRO A 7 7.38 9.68 1.85
C PRO A 7 7.03 9.22 3.26
N GLU A 8 7.46 9.96 4.29
CA GLU A 8 7.14 9.73 5.69
C GLU A 8 5.64 9.94 5.99
N GLN A 9 5.03 10.97 5.42
CA GLN A 9 3.60 11.22 5.59
C GLN A 9 2.77 10.13 4.91
N VAL A 10 3.16 9.73 3.69
CA VAL A 10 2.50 8.63 2.97
C VAL A 10 2.63 7.33 3.75
N ARG A 11 3.82 6.98 4.25
CA ARG A 11 4.00 5.80 5.12
C ARG A 11 3.13 5.86 6.37
N GLY A 12 3.00 7.04 6.99
CA GLY A 12 2.10 7.24 8.13
C GLY A 12 0.63 6.98 7.80
N VAL A 13 0.15 7.45 6.64
CA VAL A 13 -1.21 7.16 6.15
C VAL A 13 -1.38 5.67 5.89
N LEU A 14 -0.45 5.06 5.13
CA LEU A 14 -0.50 3.64 4.80
C LEU A 14 -0.47 2.75 6.05
N GLY A 15 0.34 3.10 7.05
CA GLY A 15 0.38 2.39 8.33
C GLY A 15 -0.96 2.43 9.07
N ARG A 16 -1.62 3.60 9.14
CA ARG A 16 -2.96 3.71 9.74
C ARG A 16 -4.00 2.91 8.96
N THR A 17 -3.98 2.98 7.64
CA THR A 17 -4.89 2.20 6.80
C THR A 17 -4.68 0.70 7.01
N ALA A 18 -3.42 0.24 7.10
CA ALA A 18 -3.11 -1.16 7.39
C ALA A 18 -3.59 -1.58 8.78
N SER A 19 -3.45 -0.74 9.81
CA SER A 19 -3.99 -1.01 11.15
C SER A 19 -5.50 -1.19 11.13
N THR A 20 -6.25 -0.30 10.47
CA THR A 20 -7.70 -0.45 10.32
C THR A 20 -8.09 -1.67 9.49
N ALA A 21 -7.33 -1.96 8.44
CA ALA A 21 -7.56 -3.15 7.61
C ALA A 21 -7.34 -4.45 8.39
N ALA A 22 -6.40 -4.49 9.33
CA ALA A 22 -6.16 -5.67 10.16
C ALA A 22 -7.35 -6.02 11.09
N GLU A 23 -8.20 -5.05 11.43
CA GLU A 23 -9.41 -5.29 12.22
C GLU A 23 -10.51 -5.99 11.41
N PHE A 24 -10.48 -5.92 10.07
CA PHE A 24 -11.51 -6.54 9.22
C PHE A 24 -11.56 -8.05 9.38
N ASP A 25 -10.42 -8.73 9.48
CA ASP A 25 -10.39 -10.20 9.60
C ASP A 25 -11.17 -10.66 10.83
N GLY A 26 -10.94 -10.03 11.98
CA GLY A 26 -11.66 -10.34 13.21
C GLY A 26 -13.17 -10.08 13.12
N HIS A 27 -13.57 -8.99 12.46
CA HIS A 27 -14.99 -8.69 12.25
C HIS A 27 -15.66 -9.69 11.29
N VAL A 28 -14.98 -10.09 10.21
CA VAL A 28 -15.48 -11.09 9.26
C VAL A 28 -15.63 -12.44 9.95
N GLU A 29 -14.62 -12.87 10.72
CA GLU A 29 -14.68 -14.13 11.47
C GLU A 29 -15.83 -14.13 12.48
N SER A 30 -16.00 -13.06 13.25
CA SER A 30 -17.12 -12.92 14.21
C SER A 30 -18.46 -13.03 13.51
N MET A 31 -18.64 -12.28 12.42
CA MET A 31 -19.90 -12.28 11.66
C MET A 31 -20.23 -13.67 11.09
N LEU A 32 -19.24 -14.35 10.50
CA LEU A 32 -19.44 -15.69 9.94
C LEU A 32 -19.79 -16.70 11.05
N SER A 33 -19.09 -16.65 12.18
CA SER A 33 -19.36 -17.53 13.33
C SER A 33 -20.76 -17.31 13.90
N GLU A 34 -21.19 -16.06 14.04
CA GLU A 34 -22.54 -15.71 14.52
C GLU A 34 -23.63 -16.20 13.55
N MET A 35 -23.39 -16.10 12.24
CA MET A 35 -24.32 -16.60 11.23
C MET A 35 -24.42 -18.12 11.21
N GLU A 36 -23.31 -18.84 11.34
CA GLU A 36 -23.30 -20.29 11.49
C GLU A 36 -24.04 -20.73 12.76
N GLY A 37 -23.81 -20.03 13.87
CA GLY A 37 -24.54 -20.25 15.13
C GLY A 37 -26.05 -20.03 14.95
N ALA A 38 -26.46 -18.94 14.30
CA ALA A 38 -27.85 -18.64 14.03
C ALA A 38 -28.50 -19.68 13.09
N ALA A 39 -27.79 -20.15 12.07
CA ALA A 39 -28.24 -21.21 11.19
C ALA A 39 -28.48 -22.52 11.96
N GLY A 40 -27.54 -22.90 12.84
CA GLY A 40 -27.65 -24.10 13.67
C GLY A 40 -28.81 -24.06 14.68
N GLN A 41 -29.23 -22.88 15.12
CA GLN A 41 -30.40 -22.70 15.98
C GLN A 41 -31.72 -22.55 15.20
N ALA A 42 -31.66 -22.41 13.87
CA ALA A 42 -32.86 -22.26 13.06
C ALA A 42 -33.68 -23.55 13.06
N THR A 43 -34.94 -23.46 13.48
CA THR A 43 -35.86 -24.60 13.53
C THR A 43 -36.40 -24.98 12.14
N SER A 44 -36.18 -24.12 11.15
CA SER A 44 -36.58 -24.32 9.76
C SER A 44 -35.36 -24.60 8.89
N GLY A 45 -35.35 -25.74 8.20
CA GLY A 45 -34.26 -26.12 7.30
C GLY A 45 -34.03 -25.09 6.18
N ILE A 46 -35.09 -24.48 5.65
CA ILE A 46 -34.99 -23.44 4.62
C ILE A 46 -34.30 -22.18 5.16
N ILE A 47 -34.61 -21.80 6.41
CA ILE A 47 -33.98 -20.64 7.04
C ILE A 47 -32.50 -20.94 7.33
N SER A 48 -32.21 -22.14 7.84
CA SER A 48 -30.82 -22.59 8.05
C SER A 48 -30.00 -22.54 6.76
N GLU A 49 -30.56 -23.05 5.66
CA GLU A 49 -29.89 -23.07 4.36
C GLU A 49 -29.68 -21.65 3.81
N ALA A 50 -30.68 -20.77 3.94
CA ALA A 50 -30.58 -19.37 3.52
C ALA A 50 -29.50 -18.61 4.31
N LEU A 51 -29.40 -18.81 5.62
CA LEU A 51 -28.35 -18.20 6.45
C LEU A 51 -26.96 -18.71 6.08
N ALA A 52 -26.81 -20.03 5.87
CA ALA A 52 -25.54 -20.61 5.43
C ALA A 52 -25.11 -20.05 4.06
N GLY A 53 -26.03 -19.98 3.10
CA GLY A 53 -25.77 -19.39 1.78
C GLY A 53 -25.42 -17.91 1.84
N PHE A 54 -26.08 -17.15 2.72
CA PHE A 54 -25.75 -15.75 2.96
C PHE A 54 -24.34 -15.60 3.54
N ALA A 55 -24.00 -16.36 4.58
CA ALA A 55 -22.69 -16.35 5.21
C ALA A 55 -21.58 -16.67 4.19
N GLU A 56 -21.77 -17.68 3.34
CA GLU A 56 -20.81 -18.03 2.29
C GLU A 56 -20.62 -16.89 1.28
N ALA A 57 -21.73 -16.32 0.78
CA ALA A 57 -21.68 -15.24 -0.20
C ALA A 57 -21.02 -13.98 0.38
N THR A 58 -21.47 -13.52 1.55
CA THR A 58 -20.92 -12.33 2.21
C THR A 58 -19.46 -12.54 2.60
N GLY A 59 -19.08 -13.74 3.07
CA GLY A 59 -17.69 -14.07 3.36
C GLY A 59 -16.77 -13.95 2.13
N ARG A 60 -17.24 -14.36 0.93
CA ARG A 60 -16.47 -14.16 -0.32
C ARG A 60 -16.31 -12.68 -0.65
N ASP A 61 -17.39 -11.91 -0.58
CA ASP A 61 -17.36 -10.48 -0.93
C ASP A 61 -16.44 -9.68 0.01
N LEU A 62 -16.50 -9.97 1.31
CA LEU A 62 -15.65 -9.28 2.30
C LEU A 62 -14.16 -9.60 2.11
N ARG A 63 -13.82 -10.88 1.84
CA ARG A 63 -12.43 -11.26 1.49
C ARG A 63 -11.94 -10.56 0.22
N PHE A 64 -12.81 -10.37 -0.77
CA PHE A 64 -12.47 -9.63 -1.97
C PHE A 64 -12.17 -8.14 -1.68
N VAL A 65 -12.99 -7.49 -0.84
CA VAL A 65 -12.72 -6.11 -0.40
C VAL A 65 -11.38 -6.01 0.32
N TYR A 66 -11.10 -6.95 1.23
CA TYR A 66 -9.83 -6.99 1.95
C TYR A 66 -8.62 -7.09 1.00
N SER A 67 -8.66 -8.03 0.04
CA SER A 67 -7.60 -8.19 -0.96
C SER A 67 -7.35 -6.93 -1.78
N ARG A 68 -8.41 -6.15 -2.07
CA ARG A 68 -8.28 -4.86 -2.76
C ARG A 68 -7.60 -3.80 -1.90
N VAL A 69 -7.89 -3.77 -0.60
CA VAL A 69 -7.23 -2.85 0.35
C VAL A 69 -5.74 -3.16 0.44
N GLU A 70 -5.38 -4.44 0.60
CA GLU A 70 -3.98 -4.87 0.61
C GLU A 70 -3.26 -4.49 -0.69
N SER A 71 -3.89 -4.74 -1.84
CA SER A 71 -3.33 -4.39 -3.15
C SER A 71 -3.11 -2.89 -3.29
N ALA A 72 -4.03 -2.06 -2.80
CA ALA A 72 -3.90 -0.61 -2.83
C ALA A 72 -2.75 -0.13 -1.93
N ILE A 73 -2.63 -0.68 -0.72
CA ILE A 73 -1.54 -0.37 0.21
C ILE A 73 -0.19 -0.77 -0.40
N GLY A 74 -0.10 -1.98 -0.97
CA GLY A 74 1.12 -2.48 -1.62
C GLY A 74 1.51 -1.66 -2.84
N GLY A 75 0.54 -1.28 -3.67
CA GLY A 75 0.75 -0.42 -4.84
C GLY A 75 1.25 0.97 -4.45
N ALA A 76 0.64 1.59 -3.44
CA ALA A 76 1.08 2.89 -2.93
C ALA A 76 2.49 2.82 -2.31
N THR A 77 2.78 1.75 -1.55
CA THR A 77 4.12 1.51 -0.99
C THR A 77 5.17 1.38 -2.10
N THR A 78 4.85 0.61 -3.15
CA THR A 78 5.73 0.42 -4.31
C THR A 78 5.99 1.74 -5.04
N ALA A 79 4.96 2.57 -5.24
CA ALA A 79 5.10 3.87 -5.87
C ALA A 79 6.01 4.82 -5.07
N VAL A 80 5.86 4.88 -3.75
CA VAL A 80 6.73 5.69 -2.88
C VAL A 80 8.18 5.22 -2.93
N ASN A 81 8.40 3.90 -2.93
CA ASN A 81 9.75 3.36 -3.03
C ASN A 81 10.39 3.66 -4.39
N ALA A 82 9.62 3.58 -5.49
CA ALA A 82 10.09 3.94 -6.82
C ALA A 82 10.47 5.43 -6.92
N TYR A 83 9.70 6.32 -6.29
CA TYR A 83 10.02 7.75 -6.20
C TYR A 83 11.38 7.99 -5.52
N LEU A 84 11.57 7.42 -4.33
CA LEU A 84 12.83 7.55 -3.58
C LEU A 84 14.04 7.01 -4.35
N GLN A 85 13.86 5.88 -5.05
CA GLN A 85 14.91 5.29 -5.88
C GLN A 85 15.30 6.23 -7.04
N GLY A 86 14.32 6.86 -7.70
CA GLY A 86 14.56 7.83 -8.76
C GLY A 86 15.35 9.06 -8.28
N ASP A 87 15.01 9.59 -7.11
CA ASP A 87 15.75 10.71 -6.50
C ASP A 87 17.21 10.33 -6.21
N HIS A 88 17.44 9.11 -5.68
CA HIS A 88 18.79 8.60 -5.47
C HIS A 88 19.60 8.51 -6.77
N GLU A 89 19.01 8.02 -7.85
CA GLU A 89 19.66 7.93 -9.15
C GLU A 89 20.00 9.31 -9.72
N MET A 90 19.11 10.29 -9.58
CA MET A 90 19.37 11.67 -9.98
C MET A 90 20.53 12.28 -9.20
N VAL A 91 20.59 12.08 -7.88
CA VAL A 91 21.70 12.55 -7.03
C VAL A 91 23.02 11.91 -7.45
N LEU A 92 23.06 10.59 -7.68
CA LEU A 92 24.26 9.90 -8.13
C LEU A 92 24.74 10.41 -9.50
N ASN A 93 23.81 10.64 -10.43
CA ASN A 93 24.14 11.17 -11.75
C ASN A 93 24.68 12.61 -11.65
N ALA A 94 24.10 13.46 -10.81
CA ALA A 94 24.61 14.81 -10.55
C ALA A 94 26.01 14.78 -9.94
N GLN A 95 26.27 13.90 -8.96
CA GLN A 95 27.59 13.73 -8.36
C GLN A 95 28.65 13.29 -9.39
N ARG A 96 28.32 12.31 -10.25
CA ARG A 96 29.19 11.90 -11.36
C ARG A 96 29.43 13.05 -12.35
N GLY A 97 28.41 13.84 -12.65
CA GLY A 97 28.52 15.03 -13.49
C GLY A 97 29.49 16.07 -12.91
N VAL A 98 29.44 16.31 -11.60
CA VAL A 98 30.38 17.20 -10.90
C VAL A 98 31.81 16.64 -10.93
N ALA A 99 31.99 15.33 -10.73
CA ALA A 99 33.32 14.71 -10.83
C ALA A 99 33.94 14.81 -12.24
N ASN A 100 33.09 14.90 -13.27
CA ASN A 100 33.49 15.09 -14.66
C ASN A 100 33.45 16.57 -15.11
N ALA A 101 33.15 17.50 -14.21
CA ALA A 101 33.11 18.92 -14.55
C ALA A 101 34.55 19.38 -14.86
N PRO A 102 34.79 20.09 -15.98
CA PRO A 102 36.13 20.57 -16.31
C PRO A 102 36.63 21.52 -15.21
N ASP A 103 37.93 21.46 -14.91
CA ASP A 103 38.56 22.35 -13.93
C ASP A 103 38.26 23.83 -14.29
N PRO A 104 37.56 24.58 -13.43
CA PRO A 104 37.26 25.99 -13.68
C PRO A 104 38.51 26.83 -13.97
N ARG A 105 39.67 26.44 -13.41
CA ARG A 105 40.95 27.12 -13.63
C ARG A 105 41.50 26.93 -15.04
N ALA A 106 41.15 25.83 -15.71
CA ALA A 106 41.55 25.58 -17.10
C ALA A 106 40.77 26.44 -18.12
N GLN A 107 39.70 27.11 -17.68
CA GLN A 107 38.84 27.95 -18.52
C GLN A 107 38.97 29.45 -18.23
N MET A 108 39.78 29.85 -17.25
CA MET A 108 40.03 31.25 -16.94
C MET A 108 41.05 31.87 -17.92
N PRO A 109 40.76 33.02 -18.57
CA PRO A 109 41.74 33.71 -19.42
C PRO A 109 42.96 34.15 -18.59
N GLY A 110 44.11 33.52 -18.83
CA GLY A 110 45.37 33.81 -18.14
C GLY A 110 45.83 32.77 -17.09
N GLY A 111 45.09 31.68 -16.90
CA GLY A 111 45.40 30.66 -15.88
C GLY A 111 46.50 29.67 -16.27
N HIS A 112 47.75 30.13 -16.43
CA HIS A 112 48.92 29.25 -16.43
C HIS A 112 49.95 29.72 -15.39
N ARG A 113 50.01 28.93 -14.31
CA ARG A 113 50.87 28.98 -13.10
C ARG A 113 50.47 29.94 -11.99
#